data_AF-F7JU71-F1
#
_entry.id   AF-F7JU71-F1
#
_cell.length_a   1.000
_cell.length_b   1.000
_cell.length_c   1.000
_cell.angle_alpha   90.00
_cell.angle_beta   90.00
_cell.angle_gamma   90.00
#
_symmetry.space_group_name_H-M   'P 1'
#
loop_
_entity.id
_entity.type
_entity.pdbx_description
1 polymer ?
#
loop_
_entity_poly.entity_id
_entity_poly.type
_entity_poly.pdbx_seq_one_letter_code
_entity_poly.pdbx_strand_id
1 'polypeptide(L)' 'MLTDKQDYDEIYQKYKNLVMKAAYKYSGNYDIAEDITQSTFLQLYVYR' A
#
# COMPACT_ATOMS: atom_id res chain seq x y z
N MET A 1 -21.96 0.74 4.78
CA MET A 1 -21.90 2.21 4.86
C MET A 1 -21.11 2.73 3.66
N LEU A 2 -21.25 3.99 3.25
CA LEU A 2 -20.39 4.62 2.24
C LEU A 2 -18.91 4.73 2.70
N THR A 3 -18.62 4.40 3.96
CA THR A 3 -17.39 4.65 4.71
C THR A 3 -16.25 3.70 4.37
N ASP A 4 -16.45 2.38 4.32
CA ASP A 4 -15.30 1.44 4.35
C ASP A 4 -14.44 1.47 3.08
N LYS A 5 -15.05 1.77 1.93
CA LYS A 5 -14.32 1.96 0.67
C LYS A 5 -13.61 3.32 0.64
N GLN A 6 -14.27 4.37 1.15
CA GLN A 6 -13.69 5.71 1.24
C GLN A 6 -12.51 5.71 2.21
N ASP A 7 -12.65 5.05 3.36
CA ASP A 7 -11.61 4.92 4.38
C ASP A 7 -10.40 4.15 3.83
N TYR A 8 -10.62 3.06 3.09
CA TYR A 8 -9.52 2.34 2.43
C TYR A 8 -8.82 3.20 1.38
N ASP A 9 -9.57 3.88 0.52
CA ASP A 9 -9.02 4.73 -0.54
C ASP A 9 -8.20 5.89 0.06
N GLU A 10 -8.65 6.48 1.17
CA GLU A 10 -7.90 7.49 1.92
C GLU A 10 -6.59 6.96 2.49
N ILE A 11 -6.62 5.79 3.14
CA ILE A 11 -5.41 5.11 3.65
C ILE A 11 -4.45 4.78 2.51
N TYR A 12 -4.95 4.24 1.40
CA TYR A 12 -4.13 3.92 0.23
C TYR A 12 -3.43 5.16 -0.33
N GLN A 13 -4.17 6.24 -0.61
CA GLN A 13 -3.59 7.45 -1.18
C GLN A 13 -2.58 8.12 -0.23
N LYS A 14 -2.87 8.10 1.08
CA LYS A 14 -2.00 8.72 2.09
C LYS A 14 -0.68 7.97 2.26
N TYR A 15 -0.69 6.64 2.22
CA TYR A 15 0.47 5.84 2.63
C TYR A 15 1.21 5.12 1.49
N LYS A 16 0.62 4.94 0.30
CA LYS A 16 1.24 4.16 -0.79
C LYS A 16 2.66 4.62 -1.15
N ASN A 17 2.89 5.93 -1.21
CA ASN A 17 4.19 6.48 -1.59
C ASN A 17 5.25 6.29 -0.49
N LEU A 18 4.83 6.28 0.78
CA LEU A 18 5.72 6.02 1.92
C LEU A 18 6.15 4.55 1.94
N VAL A 19 5.20 3.64 1.74
CA VAL A 19 5.47 2.19 1.64
C VAL A 19 6.38 1.92 0.45
N MET A 20 6.07 2.45 -0.73
CA MET A 20 6.88 2.31 -1.94
C MET A 20 8.31 2.84 -1.74
N LYS A 21 8.46 4.02 -1.13
CA LYS A 21 9.78 4.61 -0.85
C LYS A 21 10.60 3.75 0.12
N ALA A 22 9.98 3.20 1.16
CA ALA A 22 10.65 2.32 2.10
C ALA A 22 11.06 1.00 1.42
N ALA A 23 10.14 0.38 0.69
CA ALA A 23 10.37 -0.86 -0.02
C ALA A 23 11.50 -0.71 -1.06
N TYR A 24 11.50 0.38 -1.83
CA TYR A 24 12.57 0.67 -2.78
C TYR A 24 13.91 0.94 -2.09
N LYS A 25 13.92 1.67 -0.97
CA LYS A 25 15.15 1.95 -0.20
C LYS A 25 15.85 0.67 0.27
N TYR A 26 15.09 -0.36 0.65
CA TYR A 26 15.66 -1.61 1.18
C TYR A 26 15.87 -2.69 0.12
N SER A 27 15.05 -2.73 -0.92
CA SER A 27 15.22 -3.71 -2.01
C SER A 27 16.20 -3.25 -3.09
N GLY A 28 16.34 -1.94 -3.32
CA GLY A 28 17.07 -1.39 -4.46
C GLY A 28 16.45 -1.73 -5.82
N ASN A 29 15.23 -2.27 -5.85
CA ASN A 29 14.57 -2.78 -7.05
C ASN A 29 13.12 -2.27 -7.11
N TYR A 30 12.75 -1.69 -8.24
CA TYR A 30 11.42 -1.09 -8.42
C TYR A 30 10.30 -2.14 -8.40
N ASP A 31 10.49 -3.25 -9.12
CA ASP A 31 9.50 -4.33 -9.22
C ASP A 31 9.24 -4.96 -7.84
N ILE A 32 10.29 -5.23 -7.07
CA ILE A 32 10.16 -5.73 -5.69
C ILE A 32 9.46 -4.70 -4.80
N ALA A 33 9.76 -3.41 -4.96
CA ALA A 33 9.12 -2.36 -4.18
C ALA A 33 7.62 -2.23 -4.50
N GLU A 34 7.26 -2.40 -5.77
CA GLU A 34 5.88 -2.45 -6.23
C GLU A 34 5.15 -3.64 -5.62
N ASP A 35 5.72 -4.86 -5.71
CA ASP A 35 5.15 -6.09 -5.15
C ASP A 35 4.88 -5.97 -3.64
N ILE A 36 5.85 -5.42 -2.88
CA ILE A 36 5.69 -5.18 -1.44
C ILE A 36 4.55 -4.19 -1.18
N THR A 37 4.50 -3.10 -1.95
CA THR A 37 3.47 -2.07 -1.80
C THR A 37 2.08 -2.64 -2.07
N GLN A 38 1.91 -3.33 -3.20
CA GLN A 38 0.65 -3.95 -3.58
C GLN A 38 0.22 -5.01 -2.55
N SER A 39 1.13 -5.89 -2.13
CA SER A 39 0.84 -6.94 -1.14
C SER A 39 0.40 -6.38 0.20
N THR A 40 1.03 -5.28 0.66
CA THR A 40 0.68 -4.62 1.92
C THR A 40 -0.76 -4.10 1.91
N PHE A 41 -1.14 -3.35 0.86
CA PHE A 41 -2.49 -2.80 0.77
C PHE A 41 -3.54 -3.88 0.44
N LEU A 42 -3.16 -4.93 -0.29
CA LEU A 42 -4.02 -6.10 -0.49
C LEU A 42 -4.34 -6.79 0.85
N GLN A 43 -3.35 -6.96 1.74
CA GLN A 43 -3.58 -7.51 3.07
C GLN A 43 -4.54 -6.62 3.88
N LEU A 44 -4.35 -5.30 3.87
CA LEU A 44 -5.27 -4.37 4.53
C LEU A 44 -6.68 -4.45 3.96
N TYR A 45 -6.82 -4.63 2.64
CA TYR A 45 -8.12 -4.80 2.00
C TYR A 45 -8.83 -6.11 2.39
N VAL A 46 -8.07 -7.19 2.51
CA VAL A 46 -8.61 -8.52 2.88
C VAL A 46 -9.03 -8.56 4.35
N TYR A 47 -8.30 -7.90 5.24
CA TYR A 47 -8.56 -7.88 6.68
C TYR A 47 -9.36 -6.66 7.18
N ARG A 48 -9.91 -5.85 6.27
CA ARG A 48 -10.77 -4.71 6.63
C ARG A 48 -12.07 -5.13 7.29
#